data_AF-A0AAU3JPI5-F1
#
_entry.id   AF-A0AAU3JPI5-F1
#
_cell.length_a   1.000
_cell.length_b   1.000
_cell.length_c   1.000
_cell.angle_alpha   90.00
_cell.angle_beta   90.00
_cell.angle_gamma   90.00
#
_symmetry.space_group_name_H-M   'P 1'
#
loop_
_entity.id
_entity.type
_entity.pdbx_description
1 polymer ?
#
loop_
_entity_poly.entity_id
_entity_poly.type
_entity_poly.pdbx_seq_one_letter_code
_entity_poly.pdbx_strand_id
1 'polypeptide(L)'
;MYEKPDLDTPLAGLRSAFATEIADLARKHKNSVRAETVTRTGHTVLFTGMWGDHVGAIEITAPDGQRIRRADGWKIGKTAKVAVSLWDEMEQDRARAAERERLVGLKCVSITSADVTGQTHGRETGTYHLTTEQLAQVLALAERLAAANATE
;
A
#
# COMPACT_ATOMS: atom_id res chain seq x y z
N MET A 1 -2.23 -12.75 28.65
CA MET A 1 -1.65 -13.38 27.46
C MET A 1 -2.52 -13.00 26.29
N TYR A 2 -2.07 -12.09 25.44
CA TYR A 2 -2.76 -11.77 24.19
C TYR A 2 -2.29 -12.80 23.16
N GLU A 3 -3.17 -13.72 22.80
CA GLU A 3 -2.97 -14.53 21.60
C GLU A 3 -2.94 -13.56 20.41
N LYS A 4 -1.76 -13.43 19.80
CA LYS A 4 -1.65 -12.88 18.46
C LYS A 4 -2.56 -13.72 17.57
N PRO A 5 -3.50 -13.13 16.82
CA PRO A 5 -4.23 -13.90 15.83
C PRO A 5 -3.21 -14.40 14.82
N ASP A 6 -3.19 -15.72 14.63
CA ASP A 6 -2.35 -16.43 13.67
C ASP A 6 -2.83 -16.07 12.24
N LEU A 7 -2.38 -14.90 11.77
CA LEU A 7 -2.70 -14.32 10.46
C LEU A 7 -1.50 -14.43 9.49
N ASP A 8 -0.51 -15.26 9.81
CA ASP A 8 0.77 -15.30 9.10
C ASP A 8 0.90 -16.43 8.05
N THR A 9 -0.15 -17.22 7.81
CA THR A 9 -0.21 -18.12 6.64
C THR A 9 -1.46 -17.89 5.76
N PRO A 10 -1.57 -16.72 5.09
CA PRO A 10 -2.16 -16.72 3.74
C PRO A 10 -1.42 -15.87 2.69
N LEU A 11 -0.71 -14.80 3.06
CA LEU A 11 -0.14 -13.84 2.10
C LEU A 11 1.21 -14.27 1.51
N ALA A 12 2.10 -14.84 2.32
CA ALA A 12 3.42 -15.30 1.85
C ALA A 12 3.29 -16.46 0.84
N GLY A 13 2.31 -17.35 1.06
CA GLY A 13 1.98 -18.43 0.13
C GLY A 13 1.43 -17.91 -1.20
N LEU A 14 0.52 -16.93 -1.17
CA LEU A 14 -0.01 -16.28 -2.37
C LEU A 14 1.07 -15.51 -3.14
N ARG A 15 1.94 -14.78 -2.44
CA ARG A 15 3.08 -14.07 -3.03
C ARG A 15 4.03 -15.02 -3.77
N SER A 16 4.39 -16.13 -3.14
CA SER A 16 5.28 -17.14 -3.75
C SER A 16 4.62 -17.85 -4.93
N ALA A 17 3.34 -18.21 -4.79
CA ALA A 17 2.57 -18.84 -5.86
C ALA A 17 2.42 -17.92 -7.06
N PHE A 18 2.11 -16.64 -6.84
CA PHE A 18 2.05 -15.62 -7.88
C PHE A 18 3.41 -15.50 -8.58
N ALA A 19 4.49 -15.34 -7.83
CA ALA A 19 5.83 -15.20 -8.42
C ALA A 19 6.24 -16.41 -9.27
N THR A 20 5.88 -17.62 -8.83
CA THR A 20 6.13 -18.86 -9.55
C THR A 20 5.31 -18.92 -10.84
N GLU A 21 4.01 -18.62 -10.76
CA GLU A 21 3.10 -18.57 -11.91
C GLU A 21 3.60 -17.60 -12.98
N ILE A 22 3.97 -16.36 -12.60
CA ILE A 22 4.49 -15.36 -13.53
C ILE A 22 5.82 -15.80 -14.17
N ALA A 23 6.70 -16.45 -13.41
CA ALA A 23 7.95 -16.97 -13.93
C ALA A 23 7.75 -18.12 -14.92
N ASP A 24 6.81 -19.04 -14.64
CA ASP A 24 6.46 -20.13 -15.55
C ASP A 24 5.87 -19.62 -16.85
N LEU A 25 5.01 -18.60 -16.78
CA LEU A 25 4.42 -17.93 -17.95
C LEU A 25 5.48 -17.28 -18.82
N ALA A 26 6.41 -16.51 -18.24
CA ALA A 26 7.50 -15.90 -18.99
C ALA A 26 8.39 -16.95 -19.66
N ARG A 27 8.69 -18.06 -18.98
CA ARG A 27 9.47 -19.18 -19.57
C ARG A 27 8.73 -19.84 -20.73
N LYS A 28 7.44 -20.12 -20.56
CA LYS A 28 6.58 -20.72 -21.60
C LYS A 28 6.53 -19.86 -22.86
N HIS A 29 6.55 -18.54 -22.70
CA HIS A 29 6.37 -17.59 -23.79
C HIS A 29 7.64 -16.82 -24.19
N LYS A 30 8.84 -17.27 -23.80
CA LYS A 30 10.11 -16.54 -23.93
C LYS A 30 10.51 -15.99 -25.32
N ASN A 31 9.92 -16.53 -26.39
CA ASN A 31 10.13 -16.09 -27.78
C ASN A 31 8.88 -15.46 -28.40
N SER A 32 7.93 -15.00 -27.58
CA SER A 32 6.69 -14.37 -28.02
C SER A 32 6.80 -12.85 -27.92
N VAL A 33 6.48 -12.14 -29.00
CA VAL A 33 6.41 -10.67 -29.00
C VAL A 33 5.44 -10.16 -27.93
N ARG A 34 4.37 -10.92 -27.68
CA ARG A 34 3.32 -10.61 -26.72
C ARG A 34 2.77 -11.90 -26.13
N ALA A 35 2.47 -11.92 -24.83
CA ALA A 35 1.73 -13.00 -24.19
C ALA A 35 0.83 -12.44 -23.10
N GLU A 36 -0.40 -12.92 -23.03
CA GLU A 36 -1.40 -12.48 -22.06
C GLU A 36 -2.00 -13.71 -21.37
N THR A 37 -2.30 -13.58 -20.08
CA THR A 37 -2.99 -14.61 -19.32
C THR A 37 -3.71 -14.00 -18.12
N VAL A 38 -4.65 -14.76 -17.56
CA VAL A 38 -5.23 -14.46 -16.25
C VAL A 38 -4.57 -15.39 -15.22
N THR A 39 -4.11 -14.83 -14.10
CA THR A 39 -3.51 -15.58 -13.00
C THR A 39 -4.58 -16.27 -12.17
N ARG A 40 -4.18 -17.23 -11.32
CA ARG A 40 -5.11 -17.86 -10.35
C ARG A 40 -5.74 -16.87 -9.38
N THR A 41 -5.05 -15.76 -9.09
CA THR A 41 -5.57 -14.67 -8.26
C THR A 41 -6.51 -13.72 -9.03
N GLY A 42 -6.82 -14.01 -10.30
CA GLY A 42 -7.74 -13.24 -11.13
C GLY A 42 -7.13 -12.04 -11.84
N HIS A 43 -5.80 -11.83 -11.72
CA HIS A 43 -5.13 -10.68 -12.35
C HIS A 43 -4.84 -10.98 -13.80
N THR A 44 -5.08 -10.02 -14.69
CA THR A 44 -4.62 -10.13 -16.08
C THR A 44 -3.18 -9.67 -16.16
N VAL A 45 -2.31 -10.52 -16.72
CA VAL A 45 -0.89 -10.25 -16.90
C VAL A 45 -0.55 -10.25 -18.38
N LEU A 46 0.03 -9.16 -18.83
CA LEU A 46 0.45 -8.94 -20.20
C LEU A 46 1.97 -8.76 -20.25
N PHE A 47 2.66 -9.70 -20.88
CA PHE A 47 4.06 -9.55 -21.27
C PHE A 47 4.18 -8.96 -22.67
N THR A 48 5.14 -8.05 -22.85
CA THR A 48 5.49 -7.50 -24.17
C THR A 48 7.00 -7.54 -24.39
N GLY A 49 7.41 -7.71 -25.65
CA GLY A 49 8.81 -7.70 -26.07
C GLY A 49 9.65 -8.83 -25.48
N MET A 50 9.14 -10.08 -25.47
CA MET A 50 9.95 -11.22 -25.04
C MET A 50 10.78 -11.78 -26.20
N TRP A 51 12.10 -11.73 -26.04
CA TRP A 51 13.06 -12.16 -27.05
C TRP A 51 14.21 -12.92 -26.40
N GLY A 52 14.33 -14.20 -26.71
CA GLY A 52 15.37 -15.06 -26.13
C GLY A 52 15.20 -15.15 -24.61
N ASP A 53 16.19 -14.68 -23.86
CA ASP A 53 16.16 -14.67 -22.39
C ASP A 53 15.81 -13.29 -21.81
N HIS A 54 15.22 -12.40 -22.61
CA HIS A 54 14.84 -11.05 -22.19
C HIS A 54 13.34 -10.84 -22.19
N VAL A 55 12.85 -10.11 -21.20
CA VAL A 55 11.48 -9.60 -21.12
C VAL A 55 11.50 -8.09 -21.27
N GLY A 56 10.73 -7.56 -22.22
CA GLY A 56 10.62 -6.13 -22.49
C GLY A 56 9.79 -5.41 -21.45
N ALA A 57 8.57 -5.88 -21.17
CA ALA A 57 7.73 -5.36 -20.10
C ALA A 57 6.68 -6.36 -19.62
N ILE A 58 6.13 -6.09 -18.44
CA ILE A 58 4.98 -6.77 -17.83
C ILE A 58 3.99 -5.70 -17.39
N GLU A 59 2.73 -5.88 -17.73
CA GLU A 59 1.62 -5.07 -17.23
C GLU A 59 0.67 -5.99 -16.45
N ILE A 60 0.27 -5.56 -15.25
CA ILE A 60 -0.67 -6.30 -14.40
C ILE A 60 -1.92 -5.45 -14.24
N THR A 61 -3.08 -6.05 -14.50
CA THR A 61 -4.41 -5.45 -14.41
C THR A 61 -5.23 -6.22 -13.39
N ALA A 62 -5.95 -5.49 -12.55
CA ALA A 62 -6.85 -6.04 -11.54
C ALA A 62 -8.04 -6.75 -12.20
N PRO A 63 -8.74 -7.63 -11.47
CA PRO A 63 -9.95 -8.30 -11.98
C PRO A 63 -11.05 -7.33 -12.45
N ASP A 64 -11.09 -6.10 -11.92
CA ASP A 64 -12.02 -5.04 -12.30
C ASP A 64 -11.60 -4.26 -13.56
N GLY A 65 -10.49 -4.63 -14.18
CA GLY A 65 -9.94 -3.96 -15.37
C GLY A 65 -9.06 -2.75 -15.08
N GLN A 66 -8.86 -2.38 -13.81
CA GLN A 66 -7.95 -1.30 -13.46
C GLN A 66 -6.50 -1.74 -13.66
N ARG A 67 -5.75 -0.99 -14.48
CA ARG A 67 -4.31 -1.21 -14.63
C ARG A 67 -3.62 -0.94 -13.30
N ILE A 68 -2.96 -1.94 -12.74
CA ILE A 68 -2.31 -1.83 -11.43
C ILE A 68 -0.86 -1.38 -11.60
N ARG A 69 -0.09 -2.07 -12.45
CA ARG A 69 1.37 -1.87 -12.47
C ARG A 69 2.03 -2.23 -13.79
N ARG A 70 3.22 -1.66 -14.00
CA ARG A 70 4.14 -1.97 -15.10
C ARG A 70 5.56 -2.12 -14.55
N ALA A 71 6.30 -3.11 -15.04
CA ALA A 71 7.75 -3.11 -14.96
C ALA A 71 8.34 -3.34 -16.36
N ASP A 72 9.55 -2.83 -16.59
CA ASP A 72 10.24 -2.87 -17.87
C ASP A 72 11.62 -3.52 -17.72
N GLY A 73 12.03 -4.30 -18.71
CA GLY A 73 13.39 -4.77 -18.96
C GLY A 73 14.02 -5.66 -17.88
N TRP A 74 14.00 -6.98 -18.07
CA TRP A 74 14.82 -7.89 -17.25
C TRP A 74 15.16 -9.19 -17.99
N LYS A 75 16.04 -9.99 -17.41
CA LYS A 75 16.31 -11.36 -17.89
C LYS A 75 15.25 -12.31 -17.37
N ILE A 76 14.76 -13.25 -18.18
CA ILE A 76 13.70 -14.22 -17.82
C ILE A 76 14.01 -15.00 -16.54
N GLY A 77 15.28 -15.33 -16.28
CA GLY A 77 15.69 -15.96 -15.02
C GLY A 77 15.46 -15.12 -13.75
N LYS A 78 15.17 -13.82 -13.89
CA LYS A 78 14.83 -12.89 -12.80
C LYS A 78 13.32 -12.64 -12.67
N THR A 79 12.48 -13.24 -13.51
CA THR A 79 11.03 -12.96 -13.52
C THR A 79 10.37 -13.20 -12.17
N ALA A 80 10.72 -14.26 -11.45
CA ALA A 80 10.17 -14.52 -10.10
C ALA A 80 10.48 -13.37 -9.12
N LYS A 81 11.70 -12.82 -9.16
CA LYS A 81 12.10 -11.69 -8.31
C LYS A 81 11.31 -10.43 -8.67
N VAL A 82 11.15 -10.16 -9.96
CA VAL A 82 10.35 -9.01 -10.43
C VAL A 82 8.89 -9.17 -10.01
N ALA A 83 8.31 -10.36 -10.17
CA ALA A 83 6.93 -10.66 -9.79
C ALA A 83 6.71 -10.50 -8.27
N VAL A 84 7.68 -10.90 -7.46
CA VAL A 84 7.68 -10.65 -6.01
C VAL A 84 7.63 -9.14 -5.70
N SER A 85 8.51 -8.34 -6.31
CA SER A 85 8.52 -6.89 -6.09
C SER A 85 7.21 -6.24 -6.53
N LEU A 86 6.66 -6.68 -7.67
CA LEU A 86 5.36 -6.21 -8.16
C LEU A 86 4.23 -6.56 -7.17
N TRP A 87 4.22 -7.77 -6.62
CA TRP A 87 3.25 -8.15 -5.59
C TRP A 87 3.31 -7.25 -4.35
N ASP A 88 4.52 -7.00 -3.83
CA ASP A 88 4.70 -6.16 -2.64
C ASP A 88 4.21 -4.73 -2.89
N GLU A 89 4.50 -4.17 -4.07
CA GLU A 89 4.00 -2.85 -4.48
C GLU A 89 2.46 -2.82 -4.61
N MET A 90 1.87 -3.86 -5.20
CA MET A 90 0.41 -4.00 -5.31
C MET A 90 -0.28 -4.02 -3.94
N GLU A 91 0.26 -4.77 -2.98
CA GLU A 91 -0.30 -4.85 -1.63
C GLU A 91 -0.14 -3.52 -0.86
N GLN A 92 0.96 -2.79 -1.07
CA GLN A 92 1.13 -1.45 -0.53
C GLN A 92 0.12 -0.46 -1.11
N ASP A 93 -0.15 -0.53 -2.41
CA ASP A 93 -1.14 0.32 -3.06
C ASP A 93 -2.56 -0.01 -2.59
N ARG A 94 -2.88 -1.29 -2.41
CA ARG A 94 -4.14 -1.75 -1.83
C ARG A 94 -4.32 -1.24 -0.40
N ALA A 95 -3.30 -1.36 0.45
CA ALA A 95 -3.35 -0.86 1.82
C ALA A 95 -3.53 0.68 1.85
N ARG A 96 -2.84 1.40 0.97
CA ARG A 96 -3.01 2.86 0.82
C ARG A 96 -4.41 3.24 0.32
N ALA A 97 -4.99 2.48 -0.60
CA ALA A 97 -6.34 2.70 -1.08
C ALA A 97 -7.38 2.47 0.04
N ALA A 98 -7.26 1.36 0.77
CA ALA A 98 -8.12 1.06 1.91
C ALA A 98 -8.02 2.13 3.02
N GLU A 99 -6.81 2.63 3.30
CA GLU A 99 -6.66 3.72 4.27
C GLU A 99 -7.27 5.02 3.75
N ARG A 100 -7.07 5.37 2.48
CA ARG A 100 -7.74 6.55 1.89
C ARG A 100 -9.25 6.45 2.02
N GLU A 101 -9.82 5.28 1.73
CA GLU A 101 -11.26 5.01 1.87
C GLU A 101 -11.73 5.16 3.32
N ARG A 102 -10.98 4.57 4.27
CA ARG A 102 -11.26 4.70 5.71
C ARG A 102 -11.25 6.16 6.18
N LEU A 103 -10.36 6.97 5.60
CA LEU A 103 -10.18 8.38 5.96
C LEU A 103 -11.12 9.32 5.20
N VAL A 104 -11.94 8.83 4.27
CA VAL A 104 -12.92 9.65 3.56
C VAL A 104 -13.85 10.35 4.57
N GLY A 105 -13.97 11.66 4.43
CA GLY A 105 -14.84 12.49 5.28
C GLY A 105 -14.22 12.88 6.63
N LEU A 106 -13.05 12.36 7.00
CA LEU A 106 -12.32 12.81 8.19
C LEU A 106 -11.46 14.04 7.89
N LYS A 107 -11.29 14.90 8.89
CA LYS A 107 -10.36 16.03 8.87
C LYS A 107 -9.02 15.58 9.42
N CYS A 108 -7.97 15.73 8.61
CA CYS A 108 -6.60 15.54 9.06
C CYS A 108 -6.14 16.78 9.83
N VAL A 109 -5.71 16.61 11.08
CA VAL A 109 -5.22 17.68 11.94
C VAL A 109 -3.94 17.25 12.64
N SER A 110 -3.01 18.19 12.81
CA SER A 110 -1.80 18.00 13.62
C SER A 110 -2.04 18.61 15.00
N ILE A 111 -1.89 17.80 16.05
CA ILE A 111 -2.03 18.26 17.43
C ILE A 111 -0.66 18.16 18.08
N THR A 112 -0.17 19.29 18.59
CA THR A 112 1.09 19.37 19.33
C THR A 112 0.79 19.41 20.81
N SER A 113 1.29 18.43 21.56
CA SER A 113 1.31 18.50 23.03
C SER A 113 2.46 19.41 23.49
N ALA A 114 2.18 20.26 24.49
CA ALA A 114 3.20 21.06 25.18
C ALA A 114 2.93 20.95 26.69
N ASP A 115 4.01 20.96 27.48
CA ASP A 115 3.90 21.06 28.93
C ASP A 115 3.35 22.45 29.35
N VAL A 116 2.92 22.55 30.62
CA VAL A 116 2.31 23.77 31.19
C VAL A 116 3.24 24.99 31.09
N THR A 117 4.55 24.77 30.96
CA THR A 117 5.57 25.83 30.85
C THR A 117 5.88 26.23 29.40
N GLY A 118 5.29 25.55 28.40
CA GLY A 118 5.53 25.80 26.99
C GLY A 118 6.94 25.44 26.52
N GLN A 119 7.71 24.69 27.32
CA GLN A 119 9.09 24.36 27.03
C GLN A 119 9.20 23.25 25.98
N THR A 120 10.22 23.40 25.14
CA THR A 120 10.42 22.63 23.90
C THR A 120 10.93 21.20 24.13
N HIS A 121 11.31 20.81 25.35
CA HIS A 121 12.01 19.54 25.61
C HIS A 121 11.10 18.29 25.62
N GLY A 122 9.79 18.44 25.39
CA GLY A 122 8.83 17.33 25.32
C GLY A 122 7.71 17.48 24.28
N ARG A 123 7.90 18.32 23.24
CA ARG A 123 6.87 18.52 22.20
C ARG A 123 6.71 17.27 21.35
N GLU A 124 5.56 16.62 21.44
CA GLU A 124 5.14 15.57 20.53
C GLU A 124 4.05 16.13 19.60
N THR A 125 4.26 16.02 18.29
CA THR A 125 3.24 16.40 17.31
C THR A 125 2.70 15.13 16.66
N GLY A 126 1.44 14.79 17.00
CA GLY A 126 0.72 13.69 16.40
C GLY A 126 -0.17 14.16 15.25
N THR A 127 -0.35 13.31 14.24
CA THR A 127 -1.34 13.53 13.18
C THR A 127 -2.57 12.68 13.46
N TYR A 128 -3.74 13.31 13.48
CA TYR A 128 -5.01 12.70 13.82
C TYR A 128 -6.03 12.92 12.71
N HIS A 129 -6.91 11.94 12.52
CA HIS A 129 -8.04 12.03 11.59
C HIS A 129 -9.32 12.04 12.41
N LEU A 130 -9.98 13.20 12.45
CA LEU A 130 -11.14 13.44 13.31
C LEU A 130 -12.40 13.63 12.47
N THR A 131 -13.55 13.22 12.98
CA THR A 131 -14.82 13.68 12.43
C THR A 131 -14.98 15.18 12.66
N THR A 132 -15.87 15.83 11.90
CA THR A 132 -16.18 17.26 12.10
C THR A 132 -16.64 17.55 13.53
N GLU A 133 -17.40 16.64 14.15
CA GLU A 133 -17.87 16.78 15.53
C GLU A 133 -16.72 16.67 16.53
N GLN A 134 -15.83 15.68 16.37
CA GLN A 134 -14.64 15.53 17.22
C GLN A 134 -13.73 16.75 17.11
N LEU A 135 -13.55 17.30 15.91
CA LEU A 135 -12.77 18.51 15.70
C LEU A 135 -13.37 19.71 16.45
N ALA A 136 -14.70 19.89 16.39
CA ALA A 136 -15.37 20.96 17.11
C ALA A 136 -15.21 20.83 18.64
N GLN A 137 -15.26 19.60 19.17
CA GLN A 137 -15.03 19.33 20.59
C GLN A 137 -13.59 19.66 21.02
N VAL A 138 -12.59 19.28 20.21
CA VAL A 138 -11.18 19.58 20.48
C VAL A 138 -10.93 21.08 20.48
N LEU A 139 -11.48 21.82 19.50
CA LEU A 139 -11.36 23.28 19.43
C LEU A 139 -12.02 23.96 20.64
N ALA A 140 -13.24 23.56 21.00
CA ALA A 140 -13.95 24.11 22.15
C ALA A 140 -13.20 23.83 23.47
N LEU A 141 -12.58 22.66 23.61
CA LEU A 141 -11.74 22.35 24.78
C LEU A 141 -10.50 23.24 24.82
N ALA A 142 -9.82 23.41 23.68
CA ALA A 142 -8.64 24.28 23.59
C ALA A 142 -8.97 25.74 23.95
N GLU A 143 -10.09 26.27 23.48
CA GLU A 143 -10.57 27.60 23.83
C GLU A 143 -10.84 27.75 25.33
N ARG A 144 -11.50 26.76 25.96
CA ARG A 144 -11.76 26.77 27.40
C ARG A 144 -10.48 26.75 28.22
N LEU A 145 -9.50 25.93 27.82
CA LEU A 145 -8.20 25.85 28.50
C LEU A 145 -7.40 27.15 28.33
N ALA A 146 -7.42 27.75 27.14
CA ALA A 146 -6.78 29.04 26.89
C ALA A 146 -7.41 30.17 27.73
N ALA A 147 -8.75 30.19 27.83
CA ALA A 147 -9.46 31.16 28.66
C ALA A 147 -9.12 31.01 30.15
N ALA A 148 -9.04 29.76 30.66
CA ALA A 148 -8.67 29.49 32.05
C ALA A 148 -7.24 29.97 32.38
N ASN A 149 -6.28 29.72 31.48
CA ASN A 149 -4.89 30.15 31.66
C ASN A 149 -4.71 31.68 31.54
N ALA A 150 -5.62 32.39 30.88
CA ALA A 150 -5.54 33.85 30.76
C ALA A 150 -6.08 34.60 32.00
N THR A 151 -6.74 33.88 32.92
CA THR A 151 -7.31 34.42 34.16
C THR A 151 -6.47 34.17 35.42
N GLU A 152 -5.33 33.47 35.30
CA GLU A 152 -4.26 33.38 36.32
C GLU A 152 -3.18 34.45 36.07
#